data_AF-A0A1A0MFU0-F1
#
_entry.id   AF-A0A1A0MFU0-F1
#
_cell.length_a   1.000
_cell.length_b   1.000
_cell.length_c   1.000
_cell.angle_alpha   90.00
_cell.angle_beta   90.00
_cell.angle_gamma   90.00
#
_symmetry.space_group_name_H-M   'P 1'
#
loop_
_entity.id
_entity.type
_entity.pdbx_description
1 polymer ?
#
loop_
_entity_poly.entity_id
_entity_poly.type
_entity_poly.pdbx_seq_one_letter_code
_entity_poly.pdbx_strand_id
1 'polypeptide(L)'
;MSIRRDPEGSLQQRKNLLDDEIRRCSRCAGMNKEGVTQAAPGWGNLYSPVAIVGQSLCEQCMKPQEPFFEGSGSLLNESLRLAGRAKGETFISNVVHCHPPKNRGSHEHEIVNCSSYLHRELELVRPRLVIALGVDAKRVLSFFYPSARVSPWPFRAPSGRQPRSPYLLFAKHPAWIKRQHDSALKQEYVHSLADAMLRAFHGAAPGLEPTCAGMADVNATD
;
A
#
# COMPACT_ATOMS: atom_id res chain seq x y z
N MET A 1 29.08 -2.64 -8.02
CA MET A 1 28.46 -3.81 -7.34
C MET A 1 27.14 -4.10 -8.03
N SER A 2 27.11 -5.15 -8.84
CA SER A 2 25.92 -5.56 -9.58
C SER A 2 24.86 -6.04 -8.58
N ILE A 3 23.68 -5.41 -8.58
CA ILE A 3 22.52 -5.87 -7.82
C ILE A 3 22.09 -7.17 -8.49
N ARG A 4 22.55 -8.32 -7.97
CA ARG A 4 22.05 -9.62 -8.44
C ARG A 4 20.54 -9.62 -8.18
N ARG A 5 19.75 -9.70 -9.26
CA ARG A 5 18.29 -9.92 -9.16
C ARG A 5 18.10 -11.20 -8.37
N ASP A 6 17.34 -11.11 -7.29
CA ASP A 6 16.78 -12.30 -6.67
C ASP A 6 15.83 -12.91 -7.70
N PRO A 7 15.95 -14.21 -8.06
CA PRO A 7 14.99 -14.82 -8.96
C PRO A 7 13.59 -14.62 -8.39
N GLU A 8 12.62 -14.32 -9.26
CA GLU A 8 11.25 -13.95 -8.87
C GLU A 8 10.61 -14.95 -7.90
N GLY A 9 10.95 -16.24 -8.04
CA GLY A 9 10.56 -17.29 -7.10
C GLY A 9 11.06 -17.10 -5.65
N SER A 10 12.25 -16.52 -5.43
CA SER A 10 12.82 -16.29 -4.10
C SER A 10 12.14 -15.12 -3.38
N LEU A 11 11.79 -14.04 -4.08
CA LEU A 11 11.05 -12.92 -3.48
C LEU A 11 9.63 -13.34 -3.11
N GLN A 12 8.93 -14.00 -4.05
CA GLN A 12 7.57 -14.49 -3.80
C GLN A 12 7.54 -15.51 -2.67
N GLN A 13 8.52 -16.42 -2.59
CA GLN A 13 8.61 -17.38 -1.49
C GLN A 13 8.79 -16.68 -0.14
N ARG A 14 9.68 -15.69 -0.05
CA ARG A 14 9.87 -14.92 1.19
C ARG A 14 8.62 -14.14 1.59
N LYS A 15 7.89 -13.58 0.61
CA LYS A 15 6.58 -12.97 0.86
C LYS A 15 5.58 -13.99 1.39
N ASN A 16 5.45 -15.16 0.76
CA ASN A 16 4.51 -16.19 1.19
C ASN A 16 4.79 -16.65 2.63
N LEU A 17 6.07 -16.79 3.02
CA LEU A 17 6.44 -17.12 4.40
C LEU A 17 6.03 -16.02 5.39
N LEU A 18 6.20 -14.75 5.02
CA LEU A 18 5.75 -13.62 5.83
C LEU A 18 4.21 -13.56 5.92
N ASP A 19 3.52 -13.87 4.84
CA ASP A 19 2.05 -13.90 4.79
C ASP A 19 1.48 -14.99 5.70
N ASP A 20 2.09 -16.17 5.71
CA ASP A 20 1.77 -17.24 6.62
C ASP A 20 1.97 -16.84 8.09
N GLU A 21 3.07 -16.14 8.39
CA GLU A 21 3.36 -15.63 9.73
C GLU A 21 2.30 -14.60 10.18
N ILE A 22 1.94 -13.67 9.30
CA ILE A 22 0.88 -12.67 9.55
C ILE A 22 -0.47 -13.37 9.79
N ARG A 23 -0.84 -14.34 8.95
CA ARG A 23 -2.11 -15.06 9.03
C ARG A 23 -2.24 -15.90 10.29
N ARG A 24 -1.13 -16.40 10.85
CA ARG A 24 -1.11 -17.21 12.08
C ARG A 24 -0.87 -16.38 13.35
N CYS A 25 -0.74 -15.06 13.23
CA CYS A 25 -0.43 -14.19 14.36
C CYS A 25 -1.53 -14.24 15.45
N SER A 26 -1.11 -14.33 16.71
CA SER A 26 -2.00 -14.36 17.88
C SER A 26 -1.61 -13.35 18.97
N ARG A 27 -0.79 -12.33 18.62
CA ARG A 27 -0.20 -11.38 19.58
C ARG A 27 -1.20 -10.43 20.27
N CYS A 28 -2.42 -10.28 19.73
CA CYS A 28 -3.43 -9.38 20.26
C CYS A 28 -4.69 -10.17 20.63
N ALA A 29 -5.07 -10.14 21.92
CA ALA A 29 -6.25 -10.86 22.41
C ALA A 29 -7.52 -10.37 21.68
N GLY A 30 -8.34 -11.32 21.21
CA GLY A 30 -9.59 -11.02 20.52
C GLY A 30 -9.45 -10.60 19.04
N MET A 31 -8.23 -10.54 18.51
CA MET A 31 -7.94 -10.24 17.10
C MET A 31 -7.67 -11.52 16.30
N ASN A 32 -7.55 -11.39 14.98
CA ASN A 32 -7.31 -12.47 14.02
C ASN A 32 -8.34 -13.63 14.08
N LYS A 33 -9.61 -13.29 14.29
CA LYS A 33 -10.73 -14.25 14.21
C LYS A 33 -11.20 -14.34 12.76
N GLU A 34 -11.20 -15.55 12.22
CA GLU A 34 -11.64 -15.82 10.85
C GLU A 34 -13.01 -15.17 10.54
N GLY A 35 -13.13 -14.52 9.39
CA GLY A 35 -14.35 -13.83 8.96
C GLY A 35 -14.76 -12.58 9.75
N VAL A 36 -14.10 -12.29 10.88
CA VAL A 36 -14.45 -11.15 11.76
C VAL A 36 -13.31 -10.16 11.86
N THR A 37 -12.17 -10.57 12.43
CA THR A 37 -10.97 -9.73 12.61
C THR A 37 -9.73 -10.32 11.95
N GLN A 38 -9.94 -11.24 11.00
CA GLN A 38 -8.92 -11.96 10.24
C GLN A 38 -7.81 -11.04 9.73
N ALA A 39 -6.57 -11.49 9.88
CA ALA A 39 -5.40 -10.79 9.36
C ALA A 39 -5.36 -10.86 7.84
N ALA A 40 -5.13 -9.72 7.20
CA ALA A 40 -4.80 -9.64 5.78
C ALA A 40 -3.37 -9.13 5.62
N PRO A 41 -2.47 -9.96 5.06
CA PRO A 41 -1.15 -9.52 4.60
C PRO A 41 -1.24 -8.42 3.54
N GLY A 42 -0.13 -7.74 3.28
CA GLY A 42 0.00 -6.74 2.23
C GLY A 42 -0.30 -7.34 0.86
N TRP A 43 -0.98 -6.55 0.02
CA TRP A 43 -1.62 -6.95 -1.22
C TRP A 43 -0.98 -6.22 -2.42
N GLY A 44 -0.94 -6.87 -3.59
CA GLY A 44 -0.51 -6.27 -4.85
C GLY A 44 0.92 -6.64 -5.28
N ASN A 45 1.55 -5.80 -6.10
CA ASN A 45 2.79 -6.12 -6.80
C ASN A 45 4.05 -5.91 -5.93
N LEU A 46 4.83 -6.98 -5.73
CA LEU A 46 6.06 -6.96 -4.94
C LEU A 46 7.21 -6.16 -5.57
N TYR A 47 7.13 -5.87 -6.87
CA TYR A 47 8.08 -5.04 -7.61
C TYR A 47 7.62 -3.60 -7.74
N SER A 48 6.51 -3.22 -7.08
CA SER A 48 5.97 -1.88 -7.26
C SER A 48 6.92 -0.81 -6.73
N PRO A 49 7.18 0.26 -7.50
CA PRO A 49 7.88 1.43 -6.99
C PRO A 49 7.04 2.23 -5.98
N VAL A 50 5.76 1.93 -5.82
CA VAL A 50 4.83 2.63 -4.94
C VAL A 50 4.23 1.66 -3.93
N ALA A 51 4.40 1.97 -2.64
CA ALA A 51 3.64 1.36 -1.57
C ALA A 51 2.64 2.35 -0.96
N ILE A 52 1.44 1.88 -0.65
CA ILE A 52 0.41 2.66 0.05
C ILE A 52 0.16 1.98 1.40
N VAL A 53 0.14 2.77 2.48
CA VAL A 53 0.00 2.26 3.85
C VAL A 53 -1.18 2.94 4.54
N GLY A 54 -2.20 2.15 4.87
CA GLY A 54 -3.35 2.56 5.68
C GLY A 54 -3.20 2.19 7.16
N GLN A 55 -4.29 2.35 7.91
CA GLN A 55 -4.36 1.95 9.32
C GLN A 55 -4.59 0.44 9.46
N SER A 56 -5.70 -0.05 8.90
CA SER A 56 -6.19 -1.43 8.99
C SER A 56 -7.22 -1.69 7.89
N LEU A 57 -7.58 -2.96 7.64
CA LEU A 57 -8.67 -3.26 6.72
C LEU A 57 -10.01 -2.75 7.23
N CYS A 58 -10.86 -2.37 6.28
CA CYS A 58 -12.26 -2.06 6.52
C CYS A 58 -13.12 -3.34 6.49
N GLU A 59 -14.31 -3.30 7.07
CA GLU A 59 -15.22 -4.44 7.07
C GLU A 59 -15.57 -4.92 5.65
N GLN A 60 -15.86 -4.01 4.71
CA GLN A 60 -16.13 -4.36 3.31
C GLN A 60 -14.91 -4.97 2.60
N CYS A 61 -13.71 -4.69 3.10
CA CYS A 61 -12.44 -5.17 2.57
C CYS A 61 -12.14 -6.61 3.04
N MET A 62 -12.84 -7.10 4.07
CA MET A 62 -12.52 -8.39 4.71
C MET A 62 -12.80 -9.59 3.82
N LYS A 63 -13.96 -9.61 3.14
CA LYS A 63 -14.33 -10.71 2.26
C LYS A 63 -13.35 -10.90 1.09
N PRO A 64 -12.96 -9.85 0.33
CA PRO A 64 -11.97 -10.00 -0.72
C PRO A 64 -10.52 -10.02 -0.21
N GLN A 65 -10.27 -9.69 1.06
CA GLN A 65 -8.93 -9.45 1.62
C GLN A 65 -8.14 -8.41 0.79
N GLU A 66 -8.86 -7.44 0.24
CA GLU A 66 -8.33 -6.43 -0.67
C GLU A 66 -8.43 -5.04 -0.02
N PRO A 67 -7.29 -4.38 0.30
CA PRO A 67 -7.31 -3.03 0.86
C PRO A 67 -8.00 -2.03 -0.06
N PHE A 68 -8.70 -1.06 0.53
CA PHE A 68 -9.39 0.02 -0.19
C PHE A 68 -10.32 -0.52 -1.29
N PHE A 69 -11.01 -1.63 -1.04
CA PHE A 69 -11.95 -2.25 -2.00
C PHE A 69 -13.08 -1.27 -2.38
N GLU A 70 -13.71 -0.67 -1.37
CA GLU A 70 -14.86 0.21 -1.54
C GLU A 70 -14.81 1.45 -0.62
N GLY A 71 -15.84 2.30 -0.72
CA GLY A 71 -16.06 3.40 0.21
C GLY A 71 -14.94 4.44 0.16
N SER A 72 -14.06 4.45 1.17
CA SER A 72 -12.91 5.36 1.19
C SER A 72 -11.88 5.04 0.11
N GLY A 73 -11.87 3.81 -0.42
CA GLY A 73 -11.03 3.40 -1.54
C GLY A 73 -11.38 4.08 -2.87
N SER A 74 -12.57 4.65 -3.02
CA SER A 74 -12.98 5.28 -4.29
C SER A 74 -12.06 6.43 -4.70
N LEU A 75 -11.62 7.27 -3.75
CA LEU A 75 -10.69 8.37 -4.03
C LEU A 75 -9.31 7.84 -4.43
N LEU A 76 -8.86 6.75 -3.82
CA LEU A 76 -7.59 6.11 -4.16
C LEU A 76 -7.65 5.50 -5.56
N ASN A 77 -8.74 4.78 -5.88
CA ASN A 77 -8.98 4.21 -7.20
C ASN A 77 -9.04 5.31 -8.28
N GLU A 78 -9.69 6.43 -7.99
CA GLU A 78 -9.73 7.58 -8.90
C GLU A 78 -8.33 8.17 -9.12
N SER A 79 -7.54 8.31 -8.06
CA SER A 79 -6.15 8.79 -8.15
C SER A 79 -5.27 7.85 -8.99
N LEU A 80 -5.40 6.53 -8.79
CA LEU A 80 -4.70 5.52 -9.58
C LEU A 80 -5.09 5.57 -11.06
N ARG A 81 -6.39 5.68 -11.34
CA ARG A 81 -6.92 5.81 -12.71
C ARG A 81 -6.36 7.06 -13.40
N LEU A 82 -6.31 8.20 -12.72
CA LEU A 82 -5.71 9.42 -13.27
C LEU A 82 -4.20 9.30 -13.47
N ALA A 83 -3.50 8.50 -12.66
CA ALA A 83 -2.10 8.16 -12.86
C ALA A 83 -1.88 7.12 -13.98
N GLY A 84 -2.94 6.60 -14.62
CA GLY A 84 -2.86 5.56 -15.63
C GLY A 84 -2.39 4.21 -15.08
N ARG A 85 -2.72 3.90 -13.82
CA ARG A 85 -2.29 2.67 -13.13
C ARG A 85 -3.46 1.86 -12.60
N ALA A 86 -3.36 0.55 -12.69
CA ALA A 86 -4.23 -0.37 -11.98
C ALA A 86 -3.81 -0.48 -10.51
N LYS A 87 -4.77 -0.73 -9.61
CA LYS A 87 -4.48 -0.91 -8.17
C LYS A 87 -3.47 -2.03 -7.93
N GLY A 88 -3.57 -3.13 -8.68
CA GLY A 88 -2.65 -4.27 -8.60
C GLY A 88 -1.20 -3.95 -8.98
N GLU A 89 -0.93 -2.84 -9.68
CA GLU A 89 0.44 -2.39 -9.96
C GLU A 89 1.12 -1.74 -8.75
N THR A 90 0.37 -1.43 -7.70
CA THR A 90 0.88 -0.94 -6.42
C THR A 90 1.05 -2.06 -5.40
N PHE A 91 1.87 -1.82 -4.38
CA PHE A 91 1.81 -2.60 -3.15
C PHE A 91 1.00 -1.85 -2.10
N ILE A 92 0.07 -2.51 -1.42
CA ILE A 92 -0.78 -1.87 -0.41
C ILE A 92 -0.75 -2.69 0.87
N SER A 93 -0.44 -2.05 1.99
CA SER A 93 -0.44 -2.67 3.31
C SER A 93 -1.07 -1.75 4.36
N ASN A 94 -1.08 -2.20 5.61
CA ASN A 94 -1.62 -1.48 6.74
C ASN A 94 -0.66 -1.56 7.93
N VAL A 95 -0.79 -0.60 8.84
CA VAL A 95 -0.08 -0.63 10.12
C VAL A 95 -0.51 -1.84 10.97
N VAL A 96 -1.81 -2.13 11.00
CA VAL A 96 -2.39 -3.30 11.66
C VAL A 96 -3.01 -4.20 10.60
N HIS A 97 -2.52 -5.43 10.49
CA HIS A 97 -2.98 -6.41 9.50
C HIS A 97 -4.33 -7.03 9.83
N CYS A 98 -4.75 -7.04 11.11
CA CYS A 98 -6.09 -7.46 11.51
C CYS A 98 -7.11 -6.34 11.33
N HIS A 99 -8.38 -6.69 11.07
CA HIS A 99 -9.49 -5.74 11.14
C HIS A 99 -9.93 -5.50 12.59
N PRO A 100 -9.86 -4.27 13.13
CA PRO A 100 -10.36 -3.97 14.47
C PRO A 100 -11.89 -4.10 14.54
N PRO A 101 -12.46 -4.73 15.59
CA PRO A 101 -13.91 -4.92 15.71
C PRO A 101 -14.69 -3.63 15.54
N LYS A 102 -15.79 -3.68 14.79
CA LYS A 102 -16.68 -2.53 14.54
C LYS A 102 -15.98 -1.33 13.88
N ASN A 103 -14.94 -1.56 13.08
CA ASN A 103 -14.14 -0.50 12.41
C ASN A 103 -13.56 0.55 13.39
N ARG A 104 -13.30 0.18 14.66
CA ARG A 104 -12.69 1.12 15.61
C ARG A 104 -11.27 1.52 15.20
N GLY A 105 -10.75 2.58 15.82
CA GLY A 105 -9.32 2.88 15.77
C GLY A 105 -8.47 1.73 16.34
N SER A 106 -7.27 1.55 15.78
CA SER A 106 -6.31 0.58 16.32
C SER A 106 -5.78 1.06 17.66
N HIS A 107 -5.65 0.16 18.62
CA HIS A 107 -5.03 0.46 19.90
C HIS A 107 -3.50 0.48 19.74
N GLU A 108 -2.83 1.20 20.65
CA GLU A 108 -1.37 1.33 20.61
C GLU A 108 -0.64 -0.02 20.62
N HIS A 109 -1.07 -0.96 21.47
CA HIS A 109 -0.46 -2.29 21.53
C HIS A 109 -0.64 -3.09 20.22
N GLU A 110 -1.74 -2.87 19.49
CA GLU A 110 -1.99 -3.52 18.20
C GLU A 110 -1.02 -2.97 17.14
N ILE A 111 -0.86 -1.64 17.12
CA ILE A 111 0.10 -0.94 16.25
C ILE A 111 1.52 -1.44 16.53
N VAL A 112 1.95 -1.46 17.80
CA VAL A 112 3.28 -1.92 18.21
C VAL A 112 3.51 -3.36 17.78
N ASN A 113 2.59 -4.27 18.11
CA ASN A 113 2.72 -5.70 17.81
C ASN A 113 2.81 -6.01 16.31
N CYS A 114 2.16 -5.20 15.47
CA CYS A 114 2.01 -5.44 14.04
C CYS A 114 3.02 -4.64 13.18
N SER A 115 3.54 -3.52 13.69
CA SER A 115 4.47 -2.62 12.97
C SER A 115 5.67 -3.34 12.33
N SER A 116 6.22 -4.36 13.00
CA SER A 116 7.32 -5.17 12.47
C SER A 116 6.99 -5.93 11.18
N TYR A 117 5.73 -6.36 11.00
CA TYR A 117 5.29 -7.01 9.75
C TYR A 117 5.26 -6.01 8.60
N LEU A 118 4.68 -4.83 8.82
CA LEU A 118 4.68 -3.75 7.82
C LEU A 118 6.11 -3.41 7.38
N HIS A 119 7.04 -3.29 8.34
CA HIS A 119 8.43 -2.99 8.00
C HIS A 119 9.05 -4.09 7.12
N ARG A 120 8.88 -5.36 7.49
CA ARG A 120 9.39 -6.50 6.71
C ARG A 120 8.77 -6.58 5.31
N GLU A 121 7.49 -6.27 5.16
CA GLU A 121 6.85 -6.17 3.85
C GLU A 121 7.50 -5.08 2.98
N LEU A 122 7.75 -3.90 3.56
CA LEU A 122 8.42 -2.81 2.84
C LEU A 122 9.90 -3.10 2.55
N GLU A 123 10.58 -3.90 3.37
CA GLU A 123 11.94 -4.38 3.10
C GLU A 123 12.01 -5.39 1.95
N LEU A 124 10.94 -6.18 1.75
CA LEU A 124 10.79 -7.09 0.61
C LEU A 124 10.50 -6.30 -0.67
N VAL A 125 9.53 -5.40 -0.63
CA VAL A 125 9.06 -4.64 -1.81
C VAL A 125 10.05 -3.56 -2.24
N ARG A 126 10.74 -2.94 -1.26
CA ARG A 126 11.69 -1.83 -1.47
C ARG A 126 11.12 -0.72 -2.38
N PRO A 127 9.94 -0.17 -2.04
CA PRO A 127 9.31 0.84 -2.86
C PRO A 127 10.16 2.11 -2.90
N ARG A 128 9.99 2.88 -3.97
CA ARG A 128 10.61 4.20 -4.13
C ARG A 128 9.87 5.27 -3.35
N LEU A 129 8.54 5.15 -3.33
CA LEU A 129 7.61 6.05 -2.66
C LEU A 129 6.71 5.22 -1.75
N VAL A 130 6.59 5.63 -0.49
CA VAL A 130 5.59 5.14 0.45
C VAL A 130 4.59 6.27 0.75
N ILE A 131 3.32 6.04 0.43
CA ILE A 131 2.22 6.97 0.71
C ILE A 131 1.54 6.51 1.99
N ALA A 132 1.66 7.29 3.06
CA ALA A 132 0.97 7.06 4.32
C ALA A 132 -0.39 7.74 4.32
N LEU A 133 -1.44 6.97 4.57
CA LEU A 133 -2.82 7.46 4.63
C LEU A 133 -3.28 7.50 6.10
N GLY A 134 -3.15 8.67 6.73
CA GLY A 134 -3.56 8.88 8.13
C GLY A 134 -2.41 8.92 9.13
N VAL A 135 -2.77 9.13 10.40
CA VAL A 135 -1.82 9.44 11.48
C VAL A 135 -0.99 8.23 11.94
N ASP A 136 -1.60 7.05 11.99
CA ASP A 136 -0.92 5.82 12.44
C ASP A 136 0.16 5.40 11.44
N ALA A 137 -0.20 5.39 10.14
CA ALA A 137 0.75 5.11 9.06
C ALA A 137 1.91 6.12 9.06
N LYS A 138 1.60 7.42 9.20
CA LYS A 138 2.63 8.47 9.33
C LYS A 138 3.57 8.18 10.50
N ARG A 139 3.02 7.88 11.68
CA ARG A 139 3.80 7.66 12.91
C ARG A 139 4.75 6.47 12.76
N VAL A 140 4.24 5.32 12.30
CA VAL A 140 5.03 4.09 12.14
C VAL A 140 6.10 4.24 11.06
N LEU A 141 5.77 4.85 9.92
CA LEU A 141 6.75 5.07 8.86
C LEU A 141 7.83 6.07 9.26
N SER A 142 7.49 7.11 10.04
CA SER A 142 8.48 8.05 10.58
C SER A 142 9.43 7.37 11.57
N PHE A 143 8.95 6.37 12.31
CA PHE A 143 9.79 5.58 13.22
C PHE A 143 10.78 4.68 12.46
N PHE A 144 10.32 3.94 11.43
CA PHE A 144 11.21 3.06 10.67
C PHE A 144 12.13 3.80 9.68
N TYR A 145 11.72 4.97 9.21
CA TYR A 145 12.49 5.76 8.26
C TYR A 145 12.73 7.20 8.77
N PRO A 146 13.44 7.38 9.89
CA PRO A 146 13.60 8.70 10.54
C PRO A 146 14.37 9.71 9.68
N SER A 147 15.20 9.23 8.75
CA SER A 147 15.97 10.06 7.81
C SER A 147 15.39 10.08 6.39
N ALA A 148 14.23 9.47 6.16
CA ALA A 148 13.61 9.52 4.84
C ALA A 148 13.15 10.94 4.51
N ARG A 149 13.27 11.29 3.23
CA ARG A 149 12.81 12.57 2.73
C ARG A 149 11.28 12.54 2.66
N VAL A 150 10.66 13.45 3.41
CA VAL A 150 9.21 13.68 3.36
C VAL A 150 8.92 14.69 2.26
N SER A 151 8.04 14.33 1.33
CA SER A 151 7.59 15.24 0.27
C SER A 151 6.53 16.21 0.82
N PRO A 152 6.66 17.53 0.59
CA PRO A 152 5.65 18.51 0.98
C PRO A 152 4.38 18.36 0.13
N TRP A 153 3.29 18.98 0.57
CA TRP A 153 2.05 19.08 -0.21
C TRP A 153 2.04 20.37 -1.05
N PRO A 154 1.64 20.32 -2.35
CA PRO A 154 1.41 19.14 -3.17
C PRO A 154 2.72 18.40 -3.48
N PHE A 155 2.64 17.09 -3.72
CA PHE A 155 3.82 16.24 -3.93
C PHE A 155 4.70 16.81 -5.05
N ARG A 156 5.99 16.98 -4.77
CA ARG A 156 6.99 17.27 -5.79
C ARG A 156 7.93 16.09 -5.86
N ALA A 157 8.04 15.47 -7.04
CA ALA A 157 9.07 14.46 -7.22
C ALA A 157 10.43 15.12 -7.04
N PRO A 158 11.27 14.61 -6.14
CA PRO A 158 12.61 15.14 -5.94
C PRO A 158 13.46 14.84 -7.17
N SER A 159 14.17 15.86 -7.66
CA SER A 159 15.19 15.72 -8.68
C SER A 159 16.44 15.03 -8.10
N GLY A 160 17.12 14.22 -8.93
CA GLY A 160 18.39 13.59 -8.58
C GLY A 160 18.33 12.10 -8.28
N ARG A 161 19.44 11.57 -7.74
CA ARG A 161 19.63 10.13 -7.51
C ARG A 161 18.65 9.61 -6.46
N GLN A 162 18.08 8.43 -6.71
CA GLN A 162 17.25 7.75 -5.71
C GLN A 162 18.01 7.53 -4.40
N PRO A 163 17.42 7.91 -3.25
CA PRO A 163 17.97 7.65 -1.94
C PRO A 163 17.91 6.16 -1.62
N ARG A 164 18.69 5.74 -0.61
CA ARG A 164 18.67 4.36 -0.09
C ARG A 164 17.38 4.01 0.65
N SER A 165 16.69 5.02 1.18
CA SER A 165 15.42 4.91 1.89
C SER A 165 14.28 5.36 0.95
N PRO A 166 13.04 4.88 1.13
CA PRO A 166 11.91 5.38 0.34
C PRO A 166 11.68 6.88 0.61
N TYR A 167 11.07 7.56 -0.35
CA TYR A 167 10.41 8.82 -0.10
C TYR A 167 9.11 8.58 0.66
N LEU A 168 8.79 9.47 1.61
CA LEU A 168 7.52 9.41 2.34
C LEU A 168 6.60 10.54 1.88
N LEU A 169 5.36 10.21 1.58
CA LEU A 169 4.28 11.18 1.38
C LEU A 169 3.22 10.93 2.44
N PHE A 170 2.94 11.95 3.25
CA PHE A 170 1.92 11.86 4.30
C PHE A 170 0.66 12.57 3.86
N ALA A 171 -0.39 11.80 3.56
CA ALA A 171 -1.69 12.32 3.17
C ALA A 171 -2.73 12.05 4.26
N LYS A 172 -3.78 12.89 4.30
CA LYS A 172 -4.96 12.60 5.13
C LYS A 172 -5.60 11.30 4.64
N HIS A 173 -6.20 10.55 5.56
CA HIS A 173 -6.91 9.33 5.20
C HIS A 173 -8.10 9.66 4.27
N PRO A 174 -8.36 8.90 3.18
CA PRO A 174 -9.43 9.19 2.23
C PRO A 174 -10.82 9.34 2.88
N ALA A 175 -11.09 8.55 3.93
CA ALA A 175 -12.35 8.66 4.68
C ALA A 175 -12.55 10.05 5.32
N TRP A 176 -11.48 10.72 5.76
CA TRP A 176 -11.56 12.09 6.30
C TRP A 176 -11.89 13.10 5.20
N ILE A 177 -11.27 12.96 4.02
CA ILE A 177 -11.52 13.80 2.85
C ILE A 177 -12.99 13.69 2.41
N LYS A 178 -13.53 12.46 2.33
CA LYS A 178 -14.94 12.25 1.95
C LYS A 178 -15.92 12.96 2.89
N ARG A 179 -15.64 12.97 4.20
CA ARG A 179 -16.48 13.60 5.23
C ARG A 179 -16.48 15.13 5.19
N GLN A 180 -15.55 15.76 4.49
CA GLN A 180 -15.56 17.23 4.37
C GLN A 180 -16.65 17.72 3.42
N HIS A 181 -17.21 16.83 2.59
CA HIS A 181 -18.20 17.18 1.56
C HIS A 181 -17.77 18.31 0.60
N ASP A 182 -16.47 18.57 0.51
CA ASP A 182 -15.85 19.58 -0.33
C ASP A 182 -15.34 18.96 -1.64
N SER A 183 -15.86 19.42 -2.78
CA SER A 183 -15.48 18.93 -4.11
C SER A 183 -14.09 19.40 -4.54
N ALA A 184 -13.70 20.63 -4.20
CA ALA A 184 -12.39 21.18 -4.53
C ALA A 184 -11.29 20.44 -3.77
N LEU A 185 -11.49 20.21 -2.47
CA LEU A 185 -10.56 19.42 -1.65
C LEU A 185 -10.43 17.98 -2.16
N LYS A 186 -11.54 17.35 -2.57
CA LYS A 186 -11.51 15.99 -3.16
C LYS A 186 -10.70 15.97 -4.46
N GLN A 187 -10.93 16.93 -5.36
CA GLN A 187 -10.21 17.04 -6.61
C GLN A 187 -8.72 17.27 -6.37
N GLU A 188 -8.36 18.21 -5.49
CA GLU A 188 -6.97 18.49 -5.14
C GLU A 188 -6.27 17.25 -4.58
N TYR A 189 -6.94 16.53 -3.67
CA TYR A 189 -6.44 15.29 -3.09
C TYR A 189 -6.15 14.22 -4.15
N VAL A 190 -7.13 14.00 -5.03
CA VAL A 190 -7.05 12.98 -6.10
C VAL A 190 -5.93 13.31 -7.10
N HIS A 191 -5.84 14.56 -7.57
CA HIS A 191 -4.80 14.97 -8.51
C HIS A 191 -3.40 14.90 -7.90
N SER A 192 -3.26 15.30 -6.64
CA SER A 192 -1.97 15.28 -5.95
C SER A 192 -1.45 13.86 -5.72
N LEU A 193 -2.33 12.92 -5.35
CA LEU A 193 -1.96 11.51 -5.26
C LEU A 193 -1.62 10.93 -6.64
N ALA A 194 -2.40 11.27 -7.67
CA ALA A 194 -2.15 10.80 -9.03
C ALA A 194 -0.78 11.24 -9.55
N ASP A 195 -0.42 12.53 -9.40
CA ASP A 195 0.87 13.06 -9.81
C ASP A 195 2.03 12.38 -9.05
N ALA A 196 1.86 12.14 -7.75
CA ALA A 196 2.87 11.45 -6.95
C ALA A 196 3.14 10.02 -7.44
N MET A 197 2.07 9.26 -7.68
CA MET A 197 2.17 7.90 -8.19
C MET A 197 2.77 7.89 -9.59
N LEU A 198 2.26 8.70 -10.51
CA LEU A 198 2.75 8.81 -11.90
C LEU A 198 4.26 9.03 -11.95
N ARG A 199 4.77 9.99 -11.17
CA ARG A 199 6.21 10.28 -11.13
C ARG A 199 7.03 9.17 -10.49
N ALA A 200 6.52 8.51 -9.46
CA ALA A 200 7.19 7.39 -8.82
C ALA A 200 7.34 6.21 -9.79
N PHE A 201 6.30 5.94 -10.60
CA PHE A 201 6.34 4.94 -11.67
C PHE A 201 7.26 5.35 -12.83
N HIS A 202 7.21 6.59 -13.33
CA HIS A 202 8.07 7.03 -14.44
C HIS A 202 9.55 7.11 -14.08
N GLY A 203 9.86 7.45 -12.83
CA GLY A 203 11.24 7.50 -12.38
C GLY A 203 11.88 6.12 -12.27
N ALA A 204 11.09 5.04 -12.20
CA ALA A 204 11.59 3.67 -12.33
C ALA A 204 11.97 3.46 -13.81
N ALA A 205 13.25 3.29 -14.09
CA ALA A 205 13.77 3.21 -15.45
C ALA A 205 12.95 2.23 -16.34
N PRO A 206 12.79 2.51 -17.65
CA PRO A 206 12.03 1.67 -18.56
C PRO A 206 12.71 0.32 -18.70
N GLY A 207 12.11 -0.70 -18.08
CA GLY A 207 12.64 -2.06 -18.13
C GLY A 207 11.62 -3.14 -17.75
N LEU A 208 10.34 -2.79 -17.65
CA LEU A 208 9.23 -3.73 -17.50
C LEU A 208 7.99 -3.10 -18.14
N GLU A 209 7.85 -3.29 -19.44
CA GLU A 209 6.53 -3.39 -20.06
C GLU A 209 5.82 -4.59 -19.42
N PRO A 210 4.59 -4.46 -18.90
CA PRO A 210 3.80 -5.64 -18.58
C PRO A 210 3.46 -6.31 -19.90
N THR A 211 4.11 -7.43 -20.22
CA THR A 211 3.69 -8.25 -21.35
C THR A 211 2.31 -8.81 -21.04
N CYS A 212 1.27 -8.14 -21.53
CA CYS A 212 -0.02 -8.75 -21.80
C CYS A 212 0.18 -9.82 -22.88
N ALA A 213 0.68 -10.99 -22.50
CA ALA A 213 0.70 -12.19 -23.32
C ALA A 213 0.20 -13.33 -22.42
N GLY A 214 -1.10 -13.61 -22.51
CA GLY A 214 -1.71 -14.67 -21.70
C GLY A 214 -3.23 -14.74 -21.69
N MET A 215 -3.96 -13.84 -22.35
CA MET A 215 -5.38 -14.07 -22.66
C MET A 215 -5.48 -14.34 -24.16
N ALA A 216 -5.19 -15.59 -24.53
CA ALA A 216 -5.59 -16.12 -25.82
C ALA A 216 -7.11 -16.35 -25.77
N ASP A 217 -7.77 -15.86 -26.80
CA ASP A 217 -9.19 -15.96 -27.06
C ASP A 217 -9.68 -17.42 -26.98
N VAL A 218 -10.70 -17.64 -26.16
CA VAL A 218 -11.61 -18.78 -26.32
C VAL A 218 -13.03 -18.23 -26.48
N ASN A 219 -13.49 -18.35 -27.72
CA ASN A 219 -14.89 -18.51 -28.18
C ASN A 219 -15.37 -17.44 -29.17
N ALA A 220 -15.21 -17.78 -30.45
CA ALA A 220 -16.21 -17.51 -31.47
C ALA A 220 -16.19 -18.67 -32.49
N THR A 221 -17.39 -19.20 -32.81
CA THR A 221 -17.77 -20.18 -33.87
C THR A 221 -17.26 -21.62 -33.68
N ASP A 222 -18.06 -22.68 -33.62
CA ASP A 222 -19.43 -22.98 -34.08
C ASP A 222 -20.34 -23.61 -32.99
#